data_AF-A0AB73KCV1-F1
#
_entry.id   AF-A0AB73KCV1-F1
#
_cell.length_a   1.000
_cell.length_b   1.000
_cell.length_c   1.000
_cell.angle_alpha   90.00
_cell.angle_beta   90.00
_cell.angle_gamma   90.00
#
_symmetry.space_group_name_H-M   'P 1'
#
loop_
_entity.id
_entity.type
_entity.pdbx_description
1 polymer ?
#
loop_
_entity_poly.entity_id
_entity_poly.type
_entity_poly.pdbx_seq_one_letter_code
_entity_poly.pdbx_strand_id
1 'polypeptide(L)'
;MTPAELSRAVLSTVRRAVAADELRVTVPDRISVQRPPRPGCGDYATNVALQLAGAAGCPPREVAEVLRKRLATEPGIAQVVIAGPGFLNITLDTAAYGDVVRKVLERGAAYGHGDSLAGTNVTPVHDGEPRAAVTAEALERLLRSCGANTGAEGPAEPAPPEPVSVRPAGATAAQLCELLGPDAARWALLRPPADDTPSLDPAVLLSQRSGNPLFRVRYAHARSRALLRNAHDLGIEPSSDASDGTFHHPAETDLLGLIADYPRVVETAARHRAPDRVARHLERLADAFLRFHDECPPLPRGDEKPLAAHRVRLSLAEATGTVLAGGLDLLGISAPEHL
;
A
#
# COMPACT_ATOMS: atom_id res chain seq x y z
N MET A 1 12.02 -2.35 -7.55
CA MET A 1 11.55 -3.66 -7.04
C MET A 1 10.47 -3.44 -5.99
N THR A 2 9.23 -3.87 -6.26
CA THR A 2 8.13 -3.83 -5.29
C THR A 2 8.21 -5.03 -4.31
N PRO A 3 7.56 -4.99 -3.13
CA PRO A 3 7.48 -6.16 -2.24
C PRO A 3 6.88 -7.41 -2.90
N ALA A 4 5.94 -7.24 -3.84
CA ALA A 4 5.39 -8.37 -4.61
C ALA A 4 6.43 -8.96 -5.59
N GLU A 5 7.24 -8.11 -6.23
CA GLU A 5 8.38 -8.54 -7.04
C GLU A 5 9.45 -9.23 -6.18
N LEU A 6 9.76 -8.68 -5.01
CA LEU A 6 10.71 -9.27 -4.08
C LEU A 6 10.21 -10.64 -3.58
N SER A 7 8.92 -10.75 -3.26
CA SER A 7 8.30 -12.02 -2.86
C SER A 7 8.41 -13.08 -3.97
N ARG A 8 8.19 -12.67 -5.23
CA ARG A 8 8.40 -13.53 -6.41
C ARG A 8 9.87 -13.88 -6.63
N ALA A 9 10.79 -12.95 -6.42
CA ALA A 9 12.24 -13.18 -6.52
C ALA A 9 12.73 -14.17 -5.46
N VAL A 10 12.24 -14.05 -4.21
CA VAL A 10 12.54 -15.00 -3.13
C VAL A 10 11.98 -16.38 -3.48
N LEU A 11 10.74 -16.47 -3.97
CA LEU A 11 10.15 -17.75 -4.40
C LEU A 11 10.89 -18.39 -5.57
N SER A 12 11.24 -17.60 -6.59
CA SER A 12 12.10 -18.05 -7.70
C SER A 12 13.45 -18.55 -7.19
N THR A 13 14.03 -17.87 -6.20
CA THR A 13 15.30 -18.28 -5.58
C THR A 13 15.18 -19.60 -4.83
N VAL A 14 14.11 -19.82 -4.06
CA VAL A 14 13.84 -21.12 -3.42
C VAL A 14 13.69 -22.21 -4.47
N ARG A 15 12.90 -21.97 -5.54
CA ARG A 15 12.73 -22.93 -6.64
C ARG A 15 14.06 -23.31 -7.28
N ARG A 16 14.93 -22.34 -7.56
CA ARG A 16 16.26 -22.58 -8.14
C ARG A 16 17.19 -23.33 -7.18
N ALA A 17 17.13 -23.04 -5.87
CA ALA A 17 17.92 -23.77 -4.87
C ALA A 17 17.48 -25.24 -4.77
N VAL A 18 16.18 -25.53 -4.84
CA VAL A 18 15.65 -26.90 -4.90
C VAL A 18 16.06 -27.60 -6.20
N ALA A 19 15.93 -26.91 -7.35
CA ALA A 19 16.34 -27.48 -8.64
C ALA A 19 17.85 -27.78 -8.72
N ALA A 20 18.68 -27.09 -7.94
CA ALA A 20 20.11 -27.30 -7.84
C ALA A 20 20.51 -28.35 -6.77
N ASP A 21 19.54 -29.02 -6.13
CA ASP A 21 19.72 -29.95 -4.99
C ASP A 21 20.44 -29.32 -3.77
N GLU A 22 20.45 -27.99 -3.66
CA GLU A 22 21.01 -27.28 -2.50
C GLU A 22 20.03 -27.25 -1.32
N LEU A 23 18.72 -27.37 -1.60
CA LEU A 23 17.66 -27.48 -0.61
C LEU A 23 16.73 -28.62 -0.99
N ARG A 24 16.48 -29.54 -0.06
CA ARG A 24 15.53 -30.64 -0.25
C ARG A 24 14.23 -30.35 0.47
N VAL A 25 13.40 -29.50 -0.14
CA VAL A 25 12.10 -29.08 0.40
C VAL A 25 11.03 -29.05 -0.66
N THR A 26 9.78 -29.27 -0.25
CA THR A 26 8.64 -28.90 -1.08
C THR A 26 8.57 -27.38 -1.18
N VAL A 27 8.57 -26.86 -2.40
CA VAL A 27 8.49 -25.41 -2.62
C VAL A 27 7.11 -24.90 -2.20
N PRO A 28 7.02 -23.87 -1.36
CA PRO A 28 5.74 -23.28 -0.98
C PRO A 28 5.09 -22.55 -2.16
N ASP A 29 3.76 -22.51 -2.21
CA ASP A 29 3.04 -21.82 -3.29
C ASP A 29 3.26 -20.30 -3.27
N ARG A 30 3.46 -19.74 -2.08
CA ARG A 30 3.62 -18.31 -1.89
C ARG A 30 4.60 -18.02 -0.75
N ILE A 31 5.40 -16.97 -0.92
CA ILE A 31 6.28 -16.43 0.12
C ILE A 31 5.88 -14.99 0.36
N SER A 32 5.90 -14.58 1.62
CA SER A 32 5.68 -13.19 2.01
C SER A 32 6.99 -12.52 2.44
N VAL A 33 7.19 -11.30 1.97
CA VAL A 33 8.11 -10.34 2.58
C VAL A 33 7.31 -9.27 3.31
N GLN A 34 7.86 -8.76 4.40
CA GLN A 34 7.23 -7.74 5.23
C GLN A 34 8.26 -6.71 5.64
N ARG A 35 7.86 -5.48 5.94
CA ARG A 35 8.79 -4.50 6.54
C ARG A 35 9.26 -5.02 7.90
N PRO A 36 10.57 -4.92 8.24
CA PRO A 36 11.06 -5.34 9.53
C PRO A 36 10.38 -4.56 10.67
N PRO A 37 10.12 -5.20 11.81
CA PRO A 37 9.48 -4.54 12.96
C PRO A 37 10.38 -3.49 13.63
N ARG A 38 11.69 -3.49 13.34
CA ARG A 38 12.65 -2.55 13.89
C ARG A 38 13.34 -1.76 12.76
N PRO A 39 13.43 -0.43 12.88
CA PRO A 39 14.23 0.38 11.95
C PRO A 39 15.69 -0.09 11.89
N GLY A 40 16.32 0.03 10.72
CA GLY A 40 17.73 -0.34 10.51
C GLY A 40 18.00 -1.82 10.22
N CYS A 41 16.96 -2.65 10.12
CA CYS A 41 17.06 -4.08 9.78
C CYS A 41 16.83 -4.36 8.28
N GLY A 42 17.28 -3.46 7.40
CA GLY A 42 16.95 -3.49 5.96
C GLY A 42 15.55 -2.95 5.65
N ASP A 43 15.17 -2.99 4.38
CA ASP A 43 13.89 -2.47 3.88
C ASP A 43 12.76 -3.51 4.03
N TYR A 44 13.10 -4.79 3.83
CA TYR A 44 12.20 -5.92 3.93
C TYR A 44 12.83 -7.06 4.73
N ALA A 45 12.00 -7.90 5.34
CA ALA A 45 12.40 -9.11 6.01
C ALA A 45 11.52 -10.28 5.56
N THR A 46 12.09 -11.48 5.56
CA THR A 46 11.35 -12.73 5.38
C THR A 46 11.83 -13.80 6.36
N ASN A 47 10.88 -14.60 6.84
CA ASN A 47 11.11 -15.76 7.70
C ASN A 47 11.14 -17.08 6.92
N VAL A 48 11.22 -17.04 5.58
CA VAL A 48 11.15 -18.23 4.72
C VAL A 48 12.13 -19.33 5.15
N ALA A 49 13.35 -18.98 5.55
CA ALA A 49 14.34 -19.97 5.95
C ALA A 49 13.92 -20.75 7.23
N LEU A 50 13.21 -20.09 8.15
CA LEU A 50 12.62 -20.73 9.34
C LEU A 50 11.50 -21.68 8.96
N GLN A 51 10.69 -21.32 7.97
CA GLN A 51 9.59 -22.16 7.48
C GLN A 51 10.09 -23.40 6.74
N LEU A 52 11.18 -23.26 5.98
CA LEU A 52 11.74 -24.35 5.16
C LEU A 52 12.65 -25.29 5.95
N ALA A 53 13.28 -24.84 7.04
CA ALA A 53 14.27 -25.61 7.81
C ALA A 53 13.80 -27.00 8.25
N GLY A 54 12.57 -27.08 8.78
CA GLY A 54 12.00 -28.34 9.27
C GLY A 54 11.86 -29.38 8.15
N ALA A 55 11.38 -28.95 6.98
CA ALA A 55 11.25 -29.82 5.81
C ALA A 55 12.62 -30.16 5.19
N ALA A 56 13.59 -29.25 5.28
CA ALA A 56 14.93 -29.41 4.71
C ALA A 56 15.81 -30.39 5.52
N GLY A 57 15.45 -30.65 6.77
CA GLY A 57 16.26 -31.46 7.68
C GLY A 57 17.56 -30.78 8.12
N CYS A 58 17.67 -29.46 7.99
CA CYS A 58 18.86 -28.69 8.36
C CYS A 58 18.51 -27.45 9.21
N PRO A 59 19.45 -26.91 10.00
CA PRO A 59 19.23 -25.69 10.79
C PRO A 59 18.74 -24.51 9.93
N PRO A 60 17.81 -23.66 10.43
CA PRO A 60 17.29 -22.55 9.64
C PRO A 60 18.35 -21.55 9.17
N ARG A 61 19.44 -21.41 9.91
CA ARG A 61 20.57 -20.55 9.54
C ARG A 61 21.30 -21.07 8.30
N GLU A 62 21.36 -22.38 8.09
CA GLU A 62 21.96 -22.97 6.89
C GLU A 62 21.09 -22.71 5.65
N VAL A 63 19.77 -22.91 5.78
CA VAL A 63 18.81 -22.53 4.72
C VAL A 63 18.93 -21.05 4.41
N ALA A 64 19.01 -20.19 5.44
CA ALA A 64 19.16 -18.75 5.26
C ALA A 64 20.46 -18.41 4.51
N GLU A 65 21.57 -19.11 4.75
CA GLU A 65 22.83 -18.87 4.05
C GLU A 65 22.79 -19.24 2.58
N VAL A 66 22.14 -20.36 2.24
CA VAL A 66 21.89 -20.75 0.83
C VAL A 66 21.08 -19.67 0.11
N LEU A 67 19.97 -19.24 0.72
CA LEU A 67 19.12 -18.22 0.14
C LEU A 67 19.80 -16.85 0.08
N ARG A 68 20.58 -16.46 1.10
CA ARG A 68 21.33 -15.19 1.14
C ARG A 68 22.27 -15.07 -0.04
N LYS A 69 23.07 -16.12 -0.33
CA LYS A 69 24.03 -16.11 -1.44
C LYS A 69 23.37 -15.88 -2.79
N ARG A 70 22.22 -16.53 -3.02
CA ARG A 70 21.47 -16.40 -4.27
C ARG A 70 20.71 -15.07 -4.38
N LEU A 71 20.12 -14.60 -3.28
CA LEU A 71 19.43 -13.32 -3.25
C LEU A 71 20.39 -12.14 -3.41
N ALA A 72 21.63 -12.25 -2.93
CA ALA A 72 22.65 -11.22 -3.11
C ALA A 72 23.06 -11.01 -4.59
N THR A 73 22.72 -11.93 -5.49
CA THR A 73 22.96 -11.76 -6.94
C THR A 73 21.70 -11.37 -7.72
N GLU A 74 20.56 -11.19 -7.05
CA GLU A 74 19.33 -10.77 -7.72
C GLU A 74 19.36 -9.26 -8.04
N PRO A 75 18.99 -8.86 -9.27
CA PRO A 75 18.90 -7.45 -9.63
C PRO A 75 17.94 -6.69 -8.71
N GLY A 76 18.35 -5.53 -8.21
CA GLY A 76 17.53 -4.69 -7.33
C GLY A 76 17.65 -5.00 -5.84
N ILE A 77 18.51 -5.95 -5.43
CA ILE A 77 18.87 -6.20 -4.03
C ILE A 77 20.31 -5.72 -3.79
N ALA A 78 20.48 -4.73 -2.90
CA ALA A 78 21.80 -4.21 -2.52
C ALA A 78 22.48 -5.08 -1.47
N GLN A 79 21.72 -5.58 -0.49
CA GLN A 79 22.29 -6.35 0.62
C GLN A 79 21.29 -7.34 1.20
N VAL A 80 21.77 -8.50 1.65
CA VAL A 80 21.00 -9.46 2.44
C VAL A 80 21.78 -9.85 3.71
N VAL A 81 21.18 -9.60 4.87
CA VAL A 81 21.76 -9.87 6.19
C VAL A 81 20.92 -10.92 6.90
N ILE A 82 21.56 -11.95 7.48
CA ILE A 82 20.87 -12.96 8.29
C ILE A 82 20.79 -12.46 9.73
N ALA A 83 19.57 -12.35 10.25
CA ALA A 83 19.31 -11.97 11.64
C ALA A 83 18.83 -13.16 12.48
N GLY A 84 19.41 -13.28 13.69
CA GLY A 84 19.02 -14.26 14.69
C GLY A 84 19.05 -15.71 14.18
N PRO A 85 17.95 -16.48 14.33
CA PRO A 85 17.93 -17.90 13.98
C PRO A 85 17.82 -18.19 12.48
N GLY A 86 17.49 -17.20 11.65
CA GLY A 86 17.29 -17.41 10.20
C GLY A 86 16.37 -16.41 9.51
N PHE A 87 16.18 -15.19 10.04
CA PHE A 87 15.47 -14.14 9.31
C PHE A 87 16.40 -13.55 8.25
N LEU A 88 15.88 -13.31 7.05
CA LEU A 88 16.61 -12.63 5.97
C LEU A 88 16.12 -11.19 5.89
N ASN A 89 16.98 -10.26 6.30
CA ASN A 89 16.80 -8.83 6.16
C ASN A 89 17.40 -8.38 4.82
N ILE A 90 16.63 -7.69 4.00
CA ILE A 90 16.92 -7.37 2.60
C ILE A 90 16.89 -5.85 2.45
N THR A 91 17.99 -5.29 1.96
CA THR A 91 18.11 -3.89 1.52
C THR A 91 18.02 -3.86 0.01
N LEU A 92 17.13 -3.04 -0.54
CA LEU A 92 16.97 -2.87 -1.98
C LEU A 92 18.01 -1.89 -2.55
N ASP A 93 18.28 -2.04 -3.84
CA ASP A 93 19.06 -1.07 -4.61
C ASP A 93 18.31 0.27 -4.73
N THR A 94 19.02 1.38 -4.80
CA THR A 94 18.44 2.70 -5.01
C THR A 94 17.71 2.78 -6.35
N ALA A 95 18.19 2.09 -7.39
CA ALA A 95 17.51 1.97 -8.68
C ALA A 95 16.13 1.29 -8.56
N ALA A 96 15.93 0.40 -7.57
CA ALA A 96 14.66 -0.26 -7.35
C ALA A 96 13.57 0.70 -6.82
N TYR A 97 13.93 1.86 -6.28
CA TYR A 97 12.98 2.88 -5.81
C TYR A 97 12.47 3.79 -6.93
N GLY A 98 13.32 4.16 -7.89
CA GLY A 98 12.91 4.90 -9.09
C GLY A 98 11.82 4.18 -9.88
N ASP A 99 11.94 2.86 -9.99
CA ASP A 99 10.92 2.01 -10.62
C ASP A 99 9.54 2.10 -9.98
N VAL A 100 9.45 2.30 -8.65
CA VAL A 100 8.17 2.37 -7.95
C VAL A 100 7.45 3.65 -8.33
N VAL A 101 8.13 4.79 -8.23
CA VAL A 101 7.58 6.11 -8.60
C VAL A 101 7.12 6.09 -10.04
N ARG A 102 7.96 5.64 -10.96
CA ARG A 102 7.62 5.51 -12.38
C ARG A 102 6.35 4.67 -12.60
N LYS A 103 6.25 3.49 -11.99
CA LYS A 103 5.06 2.62 -12.10
C LYS A 103 3.79 3.28 -11.56
N VAL A 104 3.89 4.09 -10.51
CA VAL A 104 2.74 4.83 -9.98
C VAL A 104 2.28 5.88 -10.99
N LEU A 105 3.20 6.67 -11.53
CA LEU A 105 2.89 7.72 -12.49
C LEU A 105 2.34 7.15 -13.81
N GLU A 106 2.90 6.04 -14.31
CA GLU A 106 2.42 5.34 -15.50
C GLU A 106 1.00 4.77 -15.33
N ARG A 107 0.69 4.22 -14.14
CA ARG A 107 -0.61 3.60 -13.87
C ARG A 107 -1.67 4.56 -13.34
N GLY A 108 -1.25 5.73 -12.83
CA GLY A 108 -2.14 6.71 -12.21
C GLY A 108 -3.01 6.09 -11.11
N ALA A 109 -4.31 6.39 -11.14
CA ALA A 109 -5.29 5.88 -10.19
C ALA A 109 -5.42 4.34 -10.20
N ALA A 110 -5.01 3.67 -11.28
CA ALA A 110 -5.03 2.21 -11.37
C ALA A 110 -3.79 1.55 -10.72
N TYR A 111 -2.83 2.33 -10.19
CA TYR A 111 -1.75 1.75 -9.40
C TYR A 111 -2.34 1.01 -8.19
N GLY A 112 -1.83 -0.19 -7.90
CA GLY A 112 -2.39 -1.06 -6.86
C GLY A 112 -3.46 -2.04 -7.36
N HIS A 113 -4.08 -1.78 -8.52
CA HIS A 113 -5.00 -2.73 -9.14
C HIS A 113 -4.24 -3.94 -9.70
N GLY A 114 -4.90 -5.08 -9.81
CA GLY A 114 -4.34 -6.30 -10.36
C GLY A 114 -5.43 -7.29 -10.78
N ASP A 115 -5.01 -8.52 -11.07
CA ASP A 115 -5.83 -9.62 -11.59
C ASP A 115 -5.82 -10.83 -10.65
N SER A 116 -5.39 -10.63 -9.40
CA SER A 116 -5.17 -11.72 -8.44
C SER A 116 -6.45 -12.47 -8.03
N LEU A 117 -7.62 -11.92 -8.35
CA LEU A 117 -8.94 -12.52 -8.19
C LEU A 117 -9.65 -12.72 -9.55
N ALA A 118 -8.92 -12.68 -10.67
CA ALA A 118 -9.47 -12.99 -11.98
C ALA A 118 -10.17 -14.36 -11.99
N GLY A 119 -11.36 -14.42 -12.58
CA GLY A 119 -12.21 -15.61 -12.59
C GLY A 119 -12.96 -15.88 -11.28
N THR A 120 -12.78 -15.05 -10.25
CA THR A 120 -13.59 -15.10 -9.03
C THR A 120 -14.86 -14.30 -9.24
N ASN A 121 -16.02 -14.92 -9.00
CA ASN A 121 -17.32 -14.26 -9.06
C ASN A 121 -17.85 -14.10 -7.64
N VAL A 122 -18.13 -12.86 -7.22
CA VAL A 122 -18.62 -12.54 -5.87
C VAL A 122 -19.62 -11.40 -5.95
N THR A 123 -20.76 -11.55 -5.28
CA THR A 123 -21.76 -10.47 -5.17
C THR A 123 -21.98 -10.15 -3.69
N PRO A 124 -21.35 -9.11 -3.14
CA PRO A 124 -21.61 -8.68 -1.77
C PRO A 124 -23.05 -8.21 -1.62
N VAL A 125 -23.78 -8.72 -0.62
CA VAL A 125 -25.16 -8.31 -0.33
C VAL A 125 -25.30 -7.82 1.11
N HIS A 126 -26.26 -6.93 1.34
CA HIS A 126 -26.54 -6.38 2.66
C HIS A 126 -28.05 -6.36 2.94
N ASP A 127 -28.42 -6.26 4.21
CA ASP A 127 -29.80 -6.22 4.70
C ASP A 127 -30.42 -4.81 4.72
N GLY A 128 -29.63 -3.80 4.35
CA GLY A 128 -30.06 -2.39 4.33
C GLY A 128 -29.50 -1.58 5.49
N GLU A 129 -28.75 -2.20 6.40
CA GLU A 129 -27.99 -1.50 7.42
C GLU A 129 -26.93 -0.58 6.75
N PRO A 130 -26.81 0.71 7.14
CA PRO A 130 -25.97 1.68 6.41
C PRO A 130 -24.48 1.33 6.33
N ARG A 131 -23.89 0.75 7.37
CA ARG A 131 -22.50 0.29 7.32
C ARG A 131 -22.34 -0.90 6.40
N ALA A 132 -23.26 -1.86 6.45
CA ALA A 132 -23.25 -3.02 5.56
C ALA A 132 -23.37 -2.58 4.09
N ALA A 133 -24.22 -1.60 3.80
CA ALA A 133 -24.37 -1.02 2.46
C ALA A 133 -23.07 -0.34 1.97
N VAL A 134 -22.49 0.56 2.77
CA VAL A 134 -21.23 1.24 2.42
C VAL A 134 -20.07 0.24 2.29
N THR A 135 -20.03 -0.78 3.14
CA THR A 135 -19.03 -1.84 3.10
C THR A 135 -19.18 -2.69 1.83
N ALA A 136 -20.40 -3.09 1.46
CA ALA A 136 -20.65 -3.82 0.22
C ALA A 136 -20.14 -3.05 -1.01
N GLU A 137 -20.45 -1.75 -1.08
CA GLU A 137 -20.04 -0.88 -2.18
C GLU A 137 -18.50 -0.70 -2.25
N ALA A 138 -17.82 -0.58 -1.11
CA ALA A 138 -16.36 -0.53 -1.05
C ALA A 138 -15.73 -1.89 -1.42
N LEU A 139 -16.34 -2.99 -0.99
CA LEU A 139 -15.92 -4.34 -1.37
C LEU A 139 -16.05 -4.56 -2.86
N GLU A 140 -17.13 -4.13 -3.50
CA GLU A 140 -17.27 -4.22 -4.95
C GLU A 140 -16.14 -3.50 -5.69
N ARG A 141 -15.80 -2.26 -5.29
CA ARG A 141 -14.66 -1.52 -5.86
C ARG A 141 -13.35 -2.28 -5.67
N LEU A 142 -13.08 -2.75 -4.45
CA LEU A 142 -11.87 -3.50 -4.12
C LEU A 142 -11.75 -4.81 -4.90
N LEU A 143 -12.83 -5.59 -4.98
CA LEU A 143 -12.89 -6.85 -5.70
C LEU A 143 -12.66 -6.64 -7.21
N ARG A 144 -13.35 -5.66 -7.82
CA ARG A 144 -13.15 -5.29 -9.23
C ARG A 144 -11.72 -4.81 -9.48
N SER A 145 -11.15 -4.03 -8.58
CA SER A 145 -9.75 -3.56 -8.68
C SER A 145 -8.73 -4.72 -8.67
N CYS A 146 -9.12 -5.90 -8.17
CA CYS A 146 -8.32 -7.11 -8.15
C CYS A 146 -8.73 -8.13 -9.24
N GLY A 147 -9.60 -7.74 -10.17
CA GLY A 147 -10.03 -8.55 -11.33
C GLY A 147 -11.20 -9.49 -11.06
N ALA A 148 -11.84 -9.43 -9.90
CA ALA A 148 -13.05 -10.23 -9.64
C ALA A 148 -14.25 -9.65 -10.39
N ASN A 149 -15.17 -10.53 -10.80
CA ASN A 149 -16.45 -10.14 -11.37
C ASN A 149 -17.45 -9.91 -10.23
N THR A 150 -18.06 -8.72 -10.16
CA THR A 150 -19.08 -8.39 -9.16
C THR A 150 -20.33 -7.82 -9.81
N GLY A 151 -21.51 -8.25 -9.33
CA GLY A 151 -22.82 -7.76 -9.82
C GLY A 151 -23.34 -8.47 -11.08
N ALA A 152 -24.34 -7.85 -11.73
CA ALA A 152 -25.06 -8.40 -12.89
C ALA A 152 -24.26 -8.38 -14.21
N GLU A 153 -23.15 -7.64 -14.26
CA GLU A 153 -22.24 -7.56 -15.41
C GLU A 153 -21.18 -8.70 -15.39
N GLY A 154 -21.30 -9.65 -14.47
CA GLY A 154 -20.48 -10.86 -14.41
C GLY A 154 -20.80 -11.89 -15.50
N PRO A 155 -20.21 -13.11 -15.46
CA PRO A 155 -20.54 -14.16 -16.42
C PRO A 155 -22.04 -14.47 -16.43
N ALA A 156 -22.52 -15.15 -17.47
CA ALA A 156 -23.95 -15.41 -17.75
C ALA A 156 -24.78 -16.02 -16.60
N GLU A 157 -24.13 -16.49 -15.53
CA GLU A 157 -24.76 -16.97 -14.30
C GLU A 157 -24.31 -16.09 -13.10
N PRO A 158 -25.26 -15.49 -12.35
CA PRO A 158 -24.93 -14.58 -11.26
C PRO A 158 -24.18 -15.30 -10.14
N ALA A 159 -23.12 -14.66 -9.64
CA ALA A 159 -22.35 -15.17 -8.50
C ALA A 159 -23.26 -15.38 -7.28
N PRO A 160 -23.02 -16.41 -6.45
CA PRO A 160 -23.76 -16.59 -5.23
C PRO A 160 -23.64 -15.34 -4.34
N PRO A 161 -24.75 -14.87 -3.73
CA PRO A 161 -24.73 -13.71 -2.86
C PRO A 161 -23.88 -14.01 -1.60
N GLU A 162 -22.97 -13.10 -1.27
CA GLU A 162 -22.09 -13.17 -0.09
C GLU A 162 -22.53 -12.09 0.91
N PRO A 163 -23.19 -12.43 2.03
CA PRO A 163 -23.65 -11.45 3.00
C PRO A 163 -22.49 -10.70 3.65
N VAL A 164 -22.58 -9.37 3.66
CA VAL A 164 -21.64 -8.51 4.36
C VAL A 164 -21.97 -8.51 5.85
N SER A 165 -21.09 -9.11 6.64
CA SER A 165 -21.21 -9.13 8.10
C SER A 165 -20.38 -8.01 8.71
N VAL A 166 -21.05 -7.04 9.34
CA VAL A 166 -20.43 -5.92 10.07
C VAL A 166 -21.24 -5.60 11.31
N ARG A 167 -20.61 -4.99 12.32
CA ARG A 167 -21.33 -4.33 13.42
C ARG A 167 -22.13 -3.15 12.88
N PRO A 168 -23.43 -3.06 13.18
CA PRO A 168 -24.25 -1.93 12.76
C PRO A 168 -23.69 -0.58 13.20
N ALA A 169 -23.94 0.45 12.41
CA ALA A 169 -23.58 1.84 12.71
C ALA A 169 -24.37 2.41 13.88
N GLY A 170 -25.60 1.91 14.12
CA GLY A 170 -26.52 2.47 15.12
C GLY A 170 -27.16 3.79 14.69
N ALA A 171 -27.09 4.14 13.41
CA ALA A 171 -27.72 5.32 12.82
C ALA A 171 -28.21 5.00 11.40
N THR A 172 -29.22 5.74 10.92
CA THR A 172 -29.70 5.61 9.53
C THR A 172 -28.79 6.34 8.55
N ALA A 173 -28.84 5.96 7.26
CA ALA A 173 -28.07 6.63 6.21
C ALA A 173 -28.39 8.13 6.12
N ALA A 174 -29.67 8.51 6.26
CA ALA A 174 -30.10 9.91 6.24
C ALA A 174 -29.46 10.72 7.38
N GLN A 175 -29.49 10.18 8.61
CA GLN A 175 -28.87 10.83 9.77
C GLN A 175 -27.36 10.99 9.60
N LEU A 176 -26.67 9.97 9.08
CA LEU A 176 -25.23 10.03 8.83
C LEU A 176 -24.87 11.08 7.79
N CYS A 177 -25.62 11.15 6.69
CA CYS A 177 -25.41 12.15 5.64
C CYS A 177 -25.66 13.58 6.14
N GLU A 178 -26.73 13.79 6.92
CA GLU A 178 -27.03 15.10 7.51
C GLU A 178 -25.97 15.53 8.53
N LEU A 179 -25.51 14.60 9.37
CA LEU A 179 -24.60 14.89 10.47
C LEU A 179 -23.14 15.08 10.03
N LEU A 180 -22.66 14.25 9.11
CA LEU A 180 -21.25 14.13 8.76
C LEU A 180 -20.94 14.49 7.31
N GLY A 181 -21.94 14.46 6.43
CA GLY A 181 -21.73 14.44 4.99
C GLY A 181 -21.20 13.09 4.48
N PRO A 182 -21.16 12.90 3.15
CA PRO A 182 -20.94 11.59 2.55
C PRO A 182 -19.56 10.99 2.85
N ASP A 183 -18.49 11.80 2.71
CA ASP A 183 -17.12 11.32 2.87
C ASP A 183 -16.78 10.97 4.32
N ALA A 184 -17.16 11.82 5.28
CA ALA A 184 -16.88 11.58 6.69
C ALA A 184 -17.73 10.42 7.24
N ALA A 185 -18.97 10.27 6.77
CA ALA A 185 -19.78 9.08 7.07
C ALA A 185 -19.11 7.80 6.54
N ARG A 186 -18.72 7.76 5.26
CA ARG A 186 -18.01 6.59 4.68
C ARG A 186 -16.74 6.26 5.45
N TRP A 187 -15.93 7.27 5.76
CA TRP A 187 -14.71 7.07 6.55
C TRP A 187 -15.00 6.49 7.93
N ALA A 188 -15.97 7.05 8.66
CA ALA A 188 -16.35 6.58 9.99
C ALA A 188 -16.81 5.11 9.98
N LEU A 189 -17.49 4.69 8.92
CA LEU A 189 -18.03 3.34 8.74
C LEU A 189 -17.00 2.30 8.26
N LEU A 190 -16.07 2.70 7.39
CA LEU A 190 -15.10 1.81 6.75
C LEU A 190 -13.75 1.71 7.48
N ARG A 191 -13.37 2.75 8.24
CA ARG A 191 -12.09 2.77 8.97
C ARG A 191 -12.00 1.69 10.06
N PRO A 192 -13.00 1.48 10.94
CA PRO A 192 -12.92 0.44 11.95
C PRO A 192 -13.09 -0.96 11.34
N PRO A 193 -12.44 -2.01 11.90
CA PRO A 193 -12.70 -3.41 11.54
C PRO A 193 -14.19 -3.76 11.63
N ALA A 194 -14.62 -4.75 10.84
CA ALA A 194 -16.03 -5.15 10.73
C ALA A 194 -16.69 -5.44 12.09
N ASP A 195 -15.96 -6.06 13.02
CA ASP A 195 -16.47 -6.49 14.33
C ASP A 195 -16.51 -5.38 15.40
N ASP A 196 -15.97 -4.20 15.09
CA ASP A 196 -15.89 -3.06 16.00
C ASP A 196 -17.01 -2.05 15.74
N THR A 197 -17.57 -1.43 16.79
CA THR A 197 -18.58 -0.38 16.64
C THR A 197 -17.93 0.92 16.12
N PRO A 198 -18.46 1.55 15.05
CA PRO A 198 -17.92 2.80 14.55
C PRO A 198 -18.22 3.96 15.51
N SER A 199 -17.24 4.84 15.71
CA SER A 199 -17.49 6.12 16.38
C SER A 199 -18.04 7.12 15.38
N LEU A 200 -19.17 7.73 15.71
CA LEU A 200 -19.89 8.70 14.86
C LEU A 200 -19.79 10.13 15.40
N ASP A 201 -18.82 10.42 16.27
CA ASP A 201 -18.64 11.73 16.90
C ASP A 201 -18.25 12.82 15.87
N PRO A 202 -19.14 13.79 15.57
CA PRO A 202 -18.87 14.84 14.59
C PRO A 202 -17.74 15.77 15.03
N ALA A 203 -17.54 15.96 16.35
CA ALA A 203 -16.49 16.83 16.86
C ALA A 203 -15.10 16.33 16.47
N VAL A 204 -14.95 15.01 16.32
CA VAL A 204 -13.72 14.38 15.84
C VAL A 204 -13.72 14.31 14.30
N LEU A 205 -14.79 13.81 13.69
CA LEU A 205 -14.84 13.48 12.26
C LEU A 205 -14.88 14.71 11.34
N LEU A 206 -15.35 15.85 11.82
CA LEU A 206 -15.39 17.11 11.08
C LEU A 206 -14.25 18.07 11.48
N SER A 207 -13.40 17.67 12.43
CA SER A 207 -12.28 18.50 12.86
C SER A 207 -11.24 18.66 11.75
N GLN A 208 -10.90 19.89 11.39
CA GLN A 208 -9.81 20.20 10.46
C GLN A 208 -8.45 20.24 11.18
N ARG A 209 -8.13 19.14 11.87
CA ARG A 209 -6.89 19.00 12.64
C ARG A 209 -6.25 17.66 12.34
N SER A 210 -4.94 17.56 12.57
CA SER A 210 -4.16 16.33 12.35
C SER A 210 -4.67 15.13 13.16
N GLY A 211 -5.40 15.37 14.26
CA GLY A 211 -6.07 14.34 15.05
C GLY A 211 -7.23 13.64 14.33
N ASN A 212 -7.82 14.26 13.31
CA ASN A 212 -8.82 13.64 12.44
C ASN A 212 -8.12 12.88 11.30
N PRO A 213 -8.20 11.53 11.26
CA PRO A 213 -7.51 10.74 10.26
C PRO A 213 -7.96 11.04 8.82
N LEU A 214 -9.25 11.28 8.58
CA LEU A 214 -9.75 11.60 7.24
C LEU A 214 -9.18 12.94 6.76
N PHE A 215 -9.26 13.96 7.61
CA PHE A 215 -8.71 15.27 7.30
C PHE A 215 -7.22 15.16 6.99
N ARG A 216 -6.46 14.42 7.81
CA ARG A 216 -5.01 14.24 7.61
C ARG A 216 -4.69 13.58 6.26
N VAL A 217 -5.44 12.55 5.87
CA VAL A 217 -5.28 11.87 4.57
C VAL A 217 -5.60 12.81 3.41
N ARG A 218 -6.74 13.52 3.46
CA ARG A 218 -7.11 14.48 2.42
C ARG A 218 -6.15 15.69 2.38
N TYR A 219 -5.63 16.10 3.53
CA TYR A 219 -4.66 17.19 3.63
C TYR A 219 -3.32 16.80 3.02
N ALA A 220 -2.82 15.59 3.28
CA ALA A 220 -1.64 15.07 2.59
C ALA A 220 -1.83 15.06 1.07
N HIS A 221 -3.01 14.61 0.59
CA HIS A 221 -3.34 14.66 -0.84
C HIS A 221 -3.33 16.09 -1.39
N ALA A 222 -4.10 17.01 -0.80
CA ALA A 222 -4.18 18.40 -1.23
C ALA A 222 -2.81 19.09 -1.17
N ARG A 223 -1.99 18.79 -0.16
CA ARG A 223 -0.61 19.31 -0.03
C ARG A 223 0.29 18.79 -1.15
N SER A 224 0.15 17.52 -1.56
CA SER A 224 0.87 17.00 -2.73
C SER A 224 0.51 17.76 -4.01
N ARG A 225 -0.78 18.10 -4.21
CA ARG A 225 -1.24 18.87 -5.37
C ARG A 225 -0.74 20.31 -5.32
N ALA A 226 -0.76 20.92 -4.13
CA ALA A 226 -0.23 22.26 -3.91
C ALA A 226 1.28 22.34 -4.21
N LEU A 227 2.06 21.31 -3.82
CA LEU A 227 3.48 21.26 -4.15
C LEU A 227 3.72 21.27 -5.65
N LEU A 228 2.96 20.50 -6.43
CA LEU A 228 3.12 20.45 -7.89
C LEU A 228 2.74 21.77 -8.56
N ARG A 229 1.65 22.41 -8.11
CA ARG A 229 1.28 23.76 -8.60
C ARG A 229 2.38 24.77 -8.30
N ASN A 230 2.86 24.80 -7.06
CA ASN A 230 3.92 25.72 -6.66
C ASN A 230 5.24 25.42 -7.38
N ALA A 231 5.54 24.15 -7.68
CA ALA A 231 6.71 23.77 -8.46
C ALA A 231 6.65 24.31 -9.89
N HIS A 232 5.49 24.15 -10.54
CA HIS A 232 5.22 24.68 -11.86
C HIS A 232 5.39 26.22 -11.90
N ASP A 233 4.87 26.94 -10.90
CA ASP A 233 5.05 28.39 -10.79
C ASP A 233 6.52 28.82 -10.66
N LEU A 234 7.36 27.93 -10.10
CA LEU A 234 8.82 28.12 -10.00
C LEU A 234 9.59 27.58 -11.22
N GLY A 235 8.91 27.05 -12.24
CA GLY A 235 9.53 26.42 -13.42
C GLY A 235 10.26 25.10 -13.10
N ILE A 236 9.88 24.43 -12.01
CA ILE A 236 10.44 23.16 -11.57
C ILE A 236 9.45 22.05 -11.92
N GLU A 237 9.82 21.20 -12.86
CA GLU A 237 9.03 20.02 -13.22
C GLU A 237 9.55 18.78 -12.47
N PRO A 238 8.65 17.85 -12.08
CA PRO A 238 9.02 16.53 -11.60
C PRO A 238 10.01 15.85 -12.57
N SER A 239 10.91 15.02 -12.02
CA SER A 239 11.85 14.27 -12.88
C SER A 239 11.07 13.31 -13.79
N SER A 240 11.32 13.41 -15.10
CA SER A 240 10.84 12.44 -16.09
C SER A 240 11.58 11.11 -16.00
N ASP A 241 12.81 11.14 -15.50
CA ASP A 241 13.61 9.95 -15.26
C ASP A 241 13.66 9.67 -13.76
N ALA A 242 12.85 8.69 -13.32
CA ALA A 242 12.84 8.27 -11.93
C ALA A 242 14.13 7.51 -11.53
N SER A 243 14.98 7.14 -12.49
CA SER A 243 16.27 6.48 -12.23
C SER A 243 17.40 7.46 -11.89
N ASP A 244 17.24 8.75 -12.18
CA ASP A 244 18.20 9.82 -11.84
C ASP A 244 18.24 10.16 -10.34
N GLY A 245 17.29 9.63 -9.56
CA GLY A 245 17.08 10.00 -8.16
C GLY A 245 17.51 8.94 -7.17
N THR A 246 18.59 9.21 -6.43
CA THR A 246 18.99 8.37 -5.30
C THR A 246 18.28 8.84 -4.02
N PHE A 247 17.34 8.03 -3.54
CA PHE A 247 16.68 8.27 -2.25
C PHE A 247 17.55 7.70 -1.13
N HIS A 248 17.92 8.55 -0.18
CA HIS A 248 18.84 8.19 0.90
C HIS A 248 18.29 8.50 2.27
N HIS A 249 17.40 9.49 2.37
CA HIS A 249 16.88 9.89 3.65
C HIS A 249 15.87 8.86 4.17
N PRO A 250 15.88 8.50 5.46
CA PRO A 250 14.92 7.55 6.02
C PRO A 250 13.45 7.92 5.74
N ALA A 251 13.10 9.20 5.79
CA ALA A 251 11.76 9.66 5.43
C ALA A 251 11.37 9.41 3.96
N GLU A 252 12.34 9.47 3.04
CA GLU A 252 12.13 9.17 1.62
C GLU A 252 11.90 7.67 1.43
N THR A 253 12.77 6.82 1.99
CA THR A 253 12.69 5.36 1.84
C THR A 253 11.49 4.77 2.58
N ASP A 254 11.09 5.35 3.71
CA ASP A 254 9.87 4.97 4.43
C ASP A 254 8.61 5.25 3.62
N LEU A 255 8.52 6.46 3.03
CA LEU A 255 7.42 6.83 2.14
C LEU A 255 7.37 5.91 0.91
N LEU A 256 8.52 5.70 0.25
CA LEU A 256 8.63 4.84 -0.93
C LEU A 256 8.18 3.41 -0.68
N GLY A 257 8.63 2.77 0.41
CA GLY A 257 8.21 1.40 0.65
C GLY A 257 6.74 1.29 1.09
N LEU A 258 6.11 2.35 1.60
CA LEU A 258 4.65 2.39 1.80
C LEU A 258 3.93 2.46 0.45
N ILE A 259 4.37 3.32 -0.46
CA ILE A 259 3.87 3.36 -1.85
C ILE A 259 4.02 1.97 -2.50
N ALA A 260 5.19 1.34 -2.37
CA ALA A 260 5.45 0.03 -2.94
C ALA A 260 4.61 -1.10 -2.33
N ASP A 261 4.23 -0.98 -1.04
CA ASP A 261 3.37 -1.93 -0.34
C ASP A 261 1.89 -1.83 -0.74
N TYR A 262 1.45 -0.69 -1.30
CA TYR A 262 0.04 -0.42 -1.58
C TYR A 262 -0.67 -1.49 -2.42
N PRO A 263 -0.11 -2.01 -3.54
CA PRO A 263 -0.77 -3.08 -4.30
C PRO A 263 -1.06 -4.34 -3.48
N ARG A 264 -0.12 -4.72 -2.60
CA ARG A 264 -0.31 -5.86 -1.70
C ARG A 264 -1.41 -5.58 -0.68
N VAL A 265 -1.51 -4.35 -0.19
CA VAL A 265 -2.58 -3.94 0.75
C VAL A 265 -3.95 -4.03 0.08
N VAL A 266 -4.09 -3.57 -1.16
CA VAL A 266 -5.35 -3.67 -1.94
C VAL A 266 -5.75 -5.12 -2.16
N GLU A 267 -4.83 -5.97 -2.66
CA GLU A 267 -5.08 -7.41 -2.81
C GLU A 267 -5.52 -8.06 -1.48
N THR A 268 -4.80 -7.74 -0.41
CA THR A 268 -5.06 -8.30 0.92
C THR A 268 -6.39 -7.79 1.51
N ALA A 269 -6.78 -6.54 1.25
CA ALA A 269 -8.08 -6.01 1.64
C ALA A 269 -9.21 -6.73 0.90
N ALA A 270 -9.07 -6.93 -0.42
CA ALA A 270 -10.05 -7.63 -1.24
C ALA A 270 -10.23 -9.10 -0.82
N ARG A 271 -9.11 -9.84 -0.64
CA ARG A 271 -9.15 -11.27 -0.23
C ARG A 271 -9.83 -11.48 1.11
N HIS A 272 -9.62 -10.57 2.05
CA HIS A 272 -10.13 -10.70 3.41
C HIS A 272 -11.43 -9.92 3.67
N ARG A 273 -12.03 -9.33 2.63
CA ARG A 273 -13.23 -8.48 2.74
C ARG A 273 -13.06 -7.37 3.79
N ALA A 274 -11.87 -6.75 3.81
CA ALA A 274 -11.42 -5.89 4.89
C ALA A 274 -10.99 -4.50 4.36
N PRO A 275 -11.94 -3.62 3.99
CA PRO A 275 -11.64 -2.27 3.46
C PRO A 275 -10.90 -1.38 4.48
N ASP A 276 -11.05 -1.64 5.78
CA ASP A 276 -10.33 -0.98 6.88
C ASP A 276 -8.79 -1.09 6.73
N ARG A 277 -8.30 -2.13 6.04
CA ARG A 277 -6.87 -2.28 5.70
C ARG A 277 -6.37 -1.17 4.77
N VAL A 278 -7.20 -0.72 3.82
CA VAL A 278 -6.86 0.40 2.94
C VAL A 278 -6.85 1.69 3.75
N ALA A 279 -7.88 1.97 4.54
CA ALA A 279 -7.95 3.17 5.38
C ALA A 279 -6.72 3.33 6.29
N ARG A 280 -6.34 2.27 7.03
CA ARG A 280 -5.13 2.28 7.88
C ARG A 280 -3.83 2.46 7.09
N HIS A 281 -3.78 1.97 5.85
CA HIS A 281 -2.61 2.20 5.00
C HIS A 281 -2.52 3.66 4.56
N LEU A 282 -3.63 4.28 4.17
CA LEU A 282 -3.68 5.70 3.81
C LEU A 282 -3.28 6.60 4.98
N GLU A 283 -3.69 6.28 6.21
CA GLU A 283 -3.24 7.00 7.41
C GLU A 283 -1.71 6.96 7.55
N ARG A 284 -1.10 5.78 7.43
CA ARG A 284 0.36 5.62 7.51
C ARG A 284 1.07 6.34 6.36
N LEU A 285 0.51 6.28 5.15
CA LEU A 285 1.06 6.95 3.97
C LEU A 285 1.01 8.48 4.12
N ALA A 286 -0.09 9.02 4.63
CA ALA A 286 -0.24 10.44 4.91
C ALA A 286 0.75 10.91 5.98
N ASP A 287 0.91 10.14 7.07
CA ASP A 287 1.88 10.44 8.12
C ASP A 287 3.33 10.44 7.61
N ALA A 288 3.68 9.45 6.79
CA ALA A 288 5.00 9.37 6.16
C ALA A 288 5.24 10.52 5.18
N PHE A 289 4.23 10.91 4.41
CA PHE A 289 4.31 12.02 3.48
C PHE A 289 4.53 13.36 4.18
N LEU A 290 3.79 13.64 5.25
CA LEU A 290 3.93 14.89 5.98
C LEU A 290 5.31 14.98 6.65
N ARG A 291 5.81 13.86 7.19
CA ARG A 291 7.19 13.78 7.69
C ARG A 291 8.22 14.05 6.58
N PHE A 292 8.07 13.38 5.43
CA PHE A 292 8.92 13.59 4.26
C PHE A 292 8.91 15.05 3.79
N HIS A 293 7.74 15.69 3.74
CA HIS A 293 7.63 17.10 3.38
C HIS A 293 8.44 18.02 4.30
N ASP A 294 8.46 17.72 5.60
CA ASP A 294 9.14 18.54 6.60
C ASP A 294 10.65 18.27 6.65
N GLU A 295 11.06 17.01 6.60
CA GLU A 295 12.47 16.58 6.71
C GLU A 295 13.22 16.63 5.36
N CYS A 296 12.53 16.49 4.24
CA CYS A 296 13.08 16.46 2.88
C CYS A 296 12.27 17.38 1.94
N PRO A 297 12.36 18.72 2.09
CA PRO A 297 11.51 19.65 1.36
C PRO A 297 11.60 19.45 -0.17
N PRO A 298 10.46 19.21 -0.85
CA PRO A 298 10.45 19.01 -2.31
C PRO A 298 10.76 20.29 -3.11
N LEU A 299 10.50 21.45 -2.53
CA LEU A 299 10.76 22.75 -3.15
C LEU A 299 11.97 23.44 -2.49
N PRO A 300 12.75 24.24 -3.26
CA PRO A 300 13.81 25.07 -2.70
C PRO A 300 13.25 26.13 -1.74
N ARG A 301 14.03 26.51 -0.73
CA ARG A 301 13.66 27.54 0.26
C ARG A 301 14.58 28.76 0.18
N GLY A 302 13.99 29.96 0.22
CA GLY A 302 14.75 31.21 0.18
C GLY A 302 15.56 31.34 -1.11
N ASP A 303 16.86 31.54 -0.99
CA ASP A 303 17.79 31.72 -2.12
C ASP A 303 18.35 30.39 -2.68
N GLU A 304 17.86 29.24 -2.21
CA GLU A 304 18.27 27.93 -2.73
C GLU A 304 17.93 27.80 -4.22
N LYS A 305 18.91 27.37 -5.02
CA LYS A 305 18.68 27.08 -6.43
C LYS A 305 17.95 25.73 -6.59
N PRO A 306 17.04 25.58 -7.58
CA PRO A 306 16.49 24.27 -7.92
C PRO A 306 17.61 23.26 -8.26
N LEU A 307 17.55 22.08 -7.65
CA LEU A 307 18.50 20.98 -7.77
C LEU A 307 17.77 19.74 -8.31
N ALA A 308 18.52 18.77 -8.84
CA ALA A 308 17.97 17.47 -9.26
C ALA A 308 17.18 16.77 -8.12
N ALA A 309 17.65 16.90 -6.88
CA ALA A 309 16.97 16.37 -5.71
C ALA A 309 15.53 16.92 -5.53
N HIS A 310 15.29 18.20 -5.83
CA HIS A 310 13.94 18.78 -5.77
C HIS A 310 13.00 18.14 -6.80
N ARG A 311 13.49 17.93 -8.03
CA ARG A 311 12.72 17.27 -9.10
C ARG A 311 12.35 15.83 -8.74
N VAL A 312 13.29 15.07 -8.19
CA VAL A 312 13.07 13.68 -7.73
C VAL A 312 12.08 13.63 -6.57
N ARG A 313 12.20 14.54 -5.59
CA ARG A 313 11.27 14.65 -4.45
C ARG A 313 9.87 15.07 -4.89
N LEU A 314 9.76 15.90 -5.92
CA LEU A 314 8.48 16.24 -6.53
C LEU A 314 7.82 15.03 -7.19
N SER A 315 8.56 14.20 -7.94
CA SER A 315 8.02 12.95 -8.48
C SER A 315 7.53 12.01 -7.36
N LEU A 316 8.25 11.94 -6.23
CA LEU A 316 7.79 11.18 -5.06
C LEU A 316 6.52 11.76 -4.43
N ALA A 317 6.42 13.09 -4.32
CA ALA A 317 5.20 13.76 -3.86
C ALA A 317 4.02 13.51 -4.81
N GLU A 318 4.27 13.51 -6.12
CA GLU A 318 3.26 13.23 -7.13
C GLU A 318 2.73 11.80 -7.04
N ALA A 319 3.63 10.82 -6.96
CA ALA A 319 3.28 9.42 -6.79
C ALA A 319 2.50 9.20 -5.48
N THR A 320 2.90 9.86 -4.39
CA THR A 320 2.18 9.79 -3.12
C THR A 320 0.74 10.29 -3.24
N GLY A 321 0.56 11.46 -3.87
CA GLY A 321 -0.77 12.01 -4.13
C GLY A 321 -1.65 11.07 -4.97
N THR A 322 -1.05 10.43 -5.98
CA THR A 322 -1.73 9.44 -6.83
C THR A 322 -2.23 8.24 -6.03
N VAL A 323 -1.40 7.69 -5.13
CA VAL A 323 -1.81 6.57 -4.27
C VAL A 323 -2.87 6.97 -3.25
N LEU A 324 -2.75 8.17 -2.66
CA LEU A 324 -3.77 8.69 -1.74
C LEU A 324 -5.12 8.84 -2.43
N ALA A 325 -5.14 9.38 -3.65
CA ALA A 325 -6.36 9.54 -4.44
C ALA A 325 -6.98 8.18 -4.81
N GLY A 326 -6.18 7.24 -5.34
CA GLY A 326 -6.67 5.90 -5.68
C GLY A 326 -7.23 5.14 -4.49
N GLY A 327 -6.59 5.24 -3.31
CA GLY A 327 -7.09 4.58 -2.11
C GLY A 327 -8.38 5.21 -1.56
N LEU A 328 -8.53 6.53 -1.65
CA LEU A 328 -9.78 7.19 -1.29
C LEU A 328 -10.92 6.80 -2.25
N ASP A 329 -10.63 6.69 -3.55
CA ASP A 329 -11.58 6.24 -4.57
C ASP A 329 -12.06 4.80 -4.32
N LEU A 330 -11.17 3.87 -3.96
CA LEU A 330 -11.55 2.50 -3.57
C LEU A 330 -12.51 2.46 -2.37
N LEU A 331 -12.45 3.45 -1.49
CA LEU A 331 -13.36 3.60 -0.34
C LEU A 331 -14.62 4.42 -0.68
N GLY A 332 -14.74 4.92 -1.92
CA GLY A 332 -15.82 5.80 -2.37
C GLY A 332 -15.77 7.20 -1.75
N ILE A 333 -14.57 7.68 -1.40
CA ILE A 333 -14.35 8.96 -0.71
C ILE A 333 -13.64 9.93 -1.67
N SER A 334 -14.05 11.20 -1.67
CA SER A 334 -13.44 12.19 -2.55
C SER A 334 -12.02 12.60 -2.10
N ALA A 335 -11.14 12.82 -3.08
CA ALA A 335 -9.78 13.31 -2.90
C ALA A 335 -9.65 14.73 -3.49
N PRO A 336 -10.02 15.78 -2.76
CA PRO A 336 -10.05 17.14 -3.31
C PRO A 336 -8.63 17.67 -3.51
N GLU A 337 -8.45 18.48 -4.55
CA GLU A 337 -7.15 19.13 -4.83
C GLU A 337 -6.83 20.30 -3.88
N HIS A 338 -7.84 20.77 -3.15
CA HIS A 338 -7.81 21.88 -2.21
C HIS A 338 -8.64 21.53 -0.97
N LEU A 339 -8.18 21.95 0.21
CA LEU A 339 -8.90 21.88 1.48
C LEU A 339 -8.87 23.24 2.15
#